data_AF-A0A423GQE2-F1
#
_entry.id   AF-A0A423GQE2-F1
#
_cell.length_a   1.000
_cell.length_b   1.000
_cell.length_c   1.000
_cell.angle_alpha   90.00
_cell.angle_beta   90.00
_cell.angle_gamma   90.00
#
_symmetry.space_group_name_H-M   'P 1'
#
loop_
_entity.id
_entity.type
_entity.pdbx_description
1 polymer ?
#
loop_
_entity_poly.entity_id
_entity_poly.type
_entity_poly.pdbx_seq_one_letter_code
_entity_poly.pdbx_strand_id
1 'polypeptide(L)' 'MVLEYLLLRARLFFKRTEGASAIEYALIVAMVALVLVAFVGPIGDQVLVVFNTVLTSLGGKAISRPAL' A
#
# COMPACT_ATOMS: atom_id res chain seq x y z
N MET A 1 -24.60 -33.58 17.49
CA MET A 1 -24.36 -32.68 18.66
C MET A 1 -23.15 -31.76 18.46
N VAL A 2 -21.90 -32.14 18.78
CA VAL A 2 -20.74 -31.21 18.68
C VAL A 2 -20.36 -30.89 17.23
N LEU A 3 -20.33 -31.89 16.35
CA LEU A 3 -20.00 -31.69 14.94
C LEU A 3 -21.01 -30.79 14.21
N GLU A 4 -22.30 -31.01 14.46
CA GLU A 4 -23.38 -30.19 13.88
C GLU A 4 -23.32 -28.76 14.39
N TYR A 5 -22.99 -28.56 15.67
CA TYR A 5 -22.78 -27.24 16.24
C TYR A 5 -21.63 -26.48 15.56
N LEU A 6 -20.51 -27.17 15.32
CA LEU A 6 -19.36 -26.61 14.61
C LEU A 6 -19.69 -26.31 13.14
N LEU A 7 -20.41 -27.19 12.46
CA LEU A 7 -20.87 -26.99 11.09
C LEU A 7 -21.83 -25.80 10.97
N LEU A 8 -22.76 -25.63 11.92
CA LEU A 8 -23.65 -24.47 12.01
C LEU A 8 -22.87 -23.17 12.23
N ARG A 9 -21.91 -23.17 13.16
CA ARG A 9 -21.04 -22.00 13.40
C ARG A 9 -20.22 -21.64 12.17
N ALA A 10 -19.62 -22.62 11.49
CA ALA A 10 -18.89 -22.40 10.26
C ALA A 10 -19.81 -21.80 9.18
N ARG A 11 -21.02 -22.36 9.01
CA ARG A 11 -22.00 -21.85 8.05
C ARG A 11 -22.48 -20.43 8.37
N LEU A 12 -22.65 -20.11 9.65
CA LEU A 12 -23.00 -18.75 10.09
C LEU A 12 -21.84 -17.78 9.87
N PHE A 13 -20.60 -18.21 10.08
CA PHE A 13 -19.41 -17.40 9.81
C PHE A 13 -19.31 -17.01 8.33
N PHE A 14 -19.45 -17.97 7.41
CA PHE A 14 -19.46 -17.69 5.96
C PHE A 14 -20.68 -16.87 5.51
N LYS A 15 -21.80 -16.92 6.23
CA LYS A 15 -22.99 -16.09 5.96
C LYS A 15 -22.87 -14.64 6.48
N ARG A 16 -21.89 -14.33 7.32
CA ARG A 16 -21.66 -12.95 7.81
C ARG A 16 -21.02 -12.14 6.68
N THR A 17 -21.86 -11.44 5.93
CA THR A 17 -21.46 -10.49 4.89
C THR A 17 -21.58 -9.04 5.36
N GLU A 18 -21.74 -8.81 6.66
CA GLU A 18 -21.51 -7.50 7.26
C GLU A 18 -20.02 -7.20 7.12
N GLY A 19 -19.65 -6.64 5.97
CA GLY A 19 -18.32 -6.09 5.75
C GLY A 19 -18.10 -4.89 6.67
N ALA A 20 -16.84 -4.46 6.79
CA ALA A 20 -16.54 -3.18 7.43
C ALA A 20 -17.42 -2.08 6.81
N SER A 21 -17.88 -1.14 7.63
CA SER A 21 -18.70 -0.05 7.12
C SER A 21 -17.94 0.71 6.04
N ALA A 22 -18.64 1.27 5.05
CA ALA A 22 -18.00 2.03 3.97
C ALA A 22 -17.06 3.14 4.51
N ILE A 23 -17.38 3.71 5.66
CA ILE A 23 -16.55 4.72 6.35
C ILE A 23 -15.24 4.14 6.92
N GLU A 24 -15.23 2.88 7.34
CA GLU A 24 -14.03 2.21 7.86
C GLU A 24 -13.05 1.88 6.74
N TYR A 25 -13.56 1.40 5.60
CA TYR A 25 -12.73 1.20 4.40
C TYR A 25 -12.15 2.53 3.89
N ALA A 26 -12.93 3.60 3.89
CA ALA A 26 -12.44 4.93 3.51
C ALA A 26 -11.31 5.42 4.42
N LEU A 27 -11.44 5.19 5.73
CA LEU A 27 -10.40 5.53 6.69
C LEU A 27 -9.11 4.73 6.45
N ILE A 28 -9.22 3.42 6.24
CA ILE A 28 -8.05 2.56 5.95
C ILE A 28 -7.33 3.03 4.68
N VAL A 29 -8.08 3.31 3.60
CA VAL A 29 -7.51 3.82 2.35
C VAL A 29 -6.80 5.16 2.58
N ALA A 30 -7.37 6.06 3.37
CA ALA A 30 -6.75 7.34 3.70
C ALA A 30 -5.44 7.17 4.48
N MET A 31 -5.39 6.25 5.46
CA MET A 31 -4.16 5.96 6.21
C MET A 31 -3.07 5.37 5.32
N VAL A 32 -3.41 4.43 4.43
CA VAL A 32 -2.46 3.86 3.48
C VAL A 32 -1.96 4.93 2.50
N ALA A 33 -2.86 5.76 1.95
CA ALA A 33 -2.50 6.83 1.03
C ALA A 33 -1.54 7.84 1.68
N LEU A 34 -1.79 8.21 2.94
CA LEU A 34 -0.91 9.11 3.68
C LEU A 34 0.50 8.54 3.82
N VAL A 35 0.62 7.27 4.19
CA VAL A 35 1.92 6.58 4.31
C VAL A 35 2.61 6.53 2.94
N LEU A 36 1.88 6.18 1.86
CA LEU A 36 2.47 6.12 0.53
C LEU A 36 3.03 7.48 0.09
N VAL A 37 2.27 8.56 0.24
CA VAL A 37 2.74 9.90 -0.13
C VAL A 37 3.92 10.33 0.72
N ALA A 38 3.89 10.06 2.02
CA ALA A 38 4.95 10.45 2.96
C ALA A 38 6.28 9.75 2.68
N PHE A 39 6.26 8.48 2.24
CA PHE A 39 7.48 7.67 2.12
C PHE A 39 7.94 7.46 0.67
N VAL A 40 7.03 7.22 -0.28
CA VAL A 40 7.41 6.84 -1.65
C VAL A 40 8.11 7.97 -2.38
N GLY A 41 7.63 9.22 -2.23
CA GLY A 41 8.25 10.40 -2.84
C GLY A 41 9.71 10.59 -2.40
N PRO A 42 9.98 10.76 -1.09
CA PRO A 42 11.34 10.94 -0.59
C PRO A 42 12.28 9.76 -0.89
N ILE A 43 11.80 8.52 -0.81
CA ILE A 43 12.61 7.35 -1.16
C ILE A 43 12.98 7.39 -2.65
N GLY A 44 12.00 7.68 -3.52
CA GLY A 44 12.23 7.83 -4.95
C GLY A 44 13.25 8.94 -5.27
N ASP A 45 13.21 10.04 -4.53
CA ASP A 45 14.17 11.14 -4.67
C ASP A 45 15.59 10.71 -4.30
N GLN A 46 15.77 9.97 -3.20
CA GLN A 46 17.09 9.45 -2.80
C GLN A 46 17.63 8.42 -3.81
N VAL A 47 16.77 7.53 -4.31
CA VAL A 47 17.15 6.57 -5.35
C VAL A 47 17.59 7.30 -6.63
N LEU A 48 16.85 8.32 -7.05
CA LEU A 48 17.21 9.15 -8.20
C LEU A 48 18.57 9.85 -8.00
N VAL A 49 18.83 10.37 -6.80
CA VAL A 49 20.12 10.98 -6.46
C VAL A 49 21.26 9.97 -6.62
N VAL A 50 21.12 8.77 -6.04
CA VAL A 50 22.15 7.72 -6.14
C VAL A 50 22.44 7.36 -7.59
N PHE A 51 21.42 7.12 -8.40
CA PHE A 51 21.63 6.79 -9.82
C PHE A 51 22.20 7.96 -10.62
N ASN A 52 21.79 9.19 -10.34
CA ASN A 52 22.38 10.37 -10.98
C ASN A 52 23.85 10.54 -10.60
N THR A 53 24.24 10.28 -9.35
CA THR A 53 25.64 10.31 -8.92
C THR A 53 26.48 9.30 -9.71
N VAL A 54 25.98 8.08 -9.90
CA VAL A 54 26.65 7.07 -10.73
C VAL A 54 26.74 7.53 -12.18
N LEU A 55 25.64 8.02 -12.75
CA LEU A 55 25.57 8.44 -14.16
C LEU A 55 26.52 9.60 -14.47
N THR A 56 26.59 10.61 -13.59
CA THR A 56 27.49 11.76 -13.78
C THR A 56 28.96 11.37 -13.60
N SER A 57 29.25 10.43 -12.69
CA SER A 57 30.61 9.88 -12.54
C SER A 57 31.10 9.13 -13.78
N LEU A 58 30.17 8.60 -14.59
CA LEU A 58 30.45 7.98 -15.88
C LEU A 58 30.46 8.96 -17.07
N GLY A 59 30.34 10.27 -16.81
CA GLY A 59 30.31 11.32 -17.85
C GLY A 59 28.93 11.56 -18.48
N GLY A 60 27.87 10.95 -17.94
CA GLY A 60 26.49 11.19 -18.37
C GLY A 60 25.90 12.48 -17.81
N LYS A 61 24.80 12.95 -18.42
CA LYS A 61 24.04 14.11 -17.95
C LYS A 61 22.96 13.66 -16.95
N ALA A 62 22.83 14.38 -15.84
CA ALA A 62 21.82 14.12 -14.83
C ALA A 62 20.39 14.22 -15.38
N ILE A 63 19.50 13.35 -14.89
CA ILE A 63 18.10 13.23 -15.28
C ILE A 63 17.21 13.76 -14.14
N SER A 64 16.24 14.60 -14.48
CA SER A 64 15.20 15.05 -13.55
C SER A 64 14.00 14.11 -13.57
N ARG A 65 13.34 13.92 -12.41
CA ARG A 65 12.07 13.20 -12.34
C ARG A 65 11.04 13.89 -13.27
N PRO A 66 10.31 13.15 -14.12
CA PRO A 66 9.21 13.73 -14.90
C PRO A 66 8.13 14.29 -13.95
N ALA A 67 7.52 15.42 -14.33
CA ALA A 67 6.36 15.94 -13.60
C ALA A 67 5.19 14.95 -13.75
N LEU A 68 4.56 14.62 -12.62
CA LEU A 68 3.29 13.89 -12.56
C LEU A 68 2.14 14.86 -12.83
#